data_AF-Q74EX5-F1
#
_entry.id   AF-Q74EX5-F1
#
_cell.length_a   1.000
_cell.length_b   1.000
_cell.length_c   1.000
_cell.angle_alpha   90.00
_cell.angle_beta   90.00
_cell.angle_gamma   90.00
#
_symmetry.space_group_name_H-M   'P 1'
#
loop_
_entity.id
_entity.type
_entity.pdbx_description
1 polymer ?
#
loop_
_entity_poly.entity_id
_entity_poly.type
_entity_poly.pdbx_seq_one_letter_code
_entity_poly.pdbx_strand_id
1 'polypeptide(L)'
;MKKLLVLAAIVSFGLNALPVFAQPEPTGKDDRLVNCTSRDSLPERITRLEKEIAKGERVYTAAELDRLERKRDEAKDMLRVLMLGGKR
;
A
#
# COMPACT_ATOMS: atom_id res chain seq x y z
N MET A 1 -32.20 17.07 42.13
CA MET A 1 -33.62 16.91 41.70
C MET A 1 -33.60 16.73 40.18
N LYS A 2 -33.40 15.54 39.64
CA LYS A 2 -34.45 14.60 39.18
C LYS A 2 -35.53 15.24 38.30
N LYS A 3 -35.66 14.71 37.06
CA LYS A 3 -36.76 14.81 36.09
C LYS A 3 -36.66 16.09 35.21
N LEU A 4 -37.02 16.17 33.93
CA LEU A 4 -37.82 15.43 32.93
C LEU A 4 -37.27 15.86 31.54
N LEU A 5 -37.07 15.02 30.52
CA LEU A 5 -38.08 14.52 29.56
C LEU A 5 -38.98 15.61 28.93
N VAL A 6 -38.61 16.14 27.76
CA VAL A 6 -39.49 16.71 26.68
C VAL A 6 -38.57 16.82 25.43
N LEU A 7 -38.65 16.09 24.31
CA LEU A 7 -39.72 15.66 23.41
C LEU A 7 -40.43 16.82 22.69
N ALA A 8 -39.85 17.30 21.59
CA ALA A 8 -40.56 18.12 20.62
C ALA A 8 -39.93 17.96 19.22
N ALA A 9 -40.65 17.24 18.37
CA ALA A 9 -40.43 17.16 16.93
C ALA A 9 -40.74 18.51 16.28
N ILE A 10 -39.87 19.00 15.40
CA ILE A 10 -40.21 20.12 14.51
C ILE A 10 -39.70 19.81 13.10
N VAL A 11 -40.69 19.40 12.29
CA VAL A 11 -40.95 19.87 10.92
C VAL A 11 -39.98 19.43 9.83
N SER A 12 -40.45 18.42 9.11
CA SER A 12 -40.19 18.20 7.69
C SER A 12 -40.31 19.50 6.89
N PHE A 13 -39.24 19.89 6.19
CA PHE A 13 -39.33 20.77 5.04
C PHE A 13 -38.90 19.98 3.80
N GLY A 14 -39.87 19.74 2.93
CA GLY A 14 -39.70 18.98 1.71
C GLY A 14 -38.94 19.76 0.63
N LEU A 15 -38.38 18.96 -0.29
CA LEU A 15 -38.06 19.25 -1.69
C LEU A 15 -37.52 20.65 -2.02
N ASN A 16 -36.20 20.73 -2.23
CA ASN A 16 -35.67 21.62 -3.26
C ASN A 16 -34.53 20.93 -4.02
N ALA A 17 -34.81 20.71 -5.31
CA ALA A 17 -33.91 20.61 -6.45
C ALA A 17 -32.52 19.96 -6.26
N LEU A 18 -32.36 18.80 -6.89
CA LEU A 18 -31.06 18.18 -7.20
C LEU A 18 -30.13 19.21 -7.86
N PRO A 19 -28.89 19.43 -7.37
CA PRO A 19 -27.85 19.96 -8.22
C PRO A 19 -27.41 18.82 -9.15
N VAL A 20 -27.84 18.91 -10.41
CA VAL A 20 -27.17 18.30 -11.56
C VAL A 20 -25.70 18.72 -11.49
N PHE A 21 -24.85 17.82 -10.99
CA PHE A 21 -23.40 17.98 -11.04
C PHE A 21 -22.96 17.61 -12.45
N ALA A 22 -22.99 18.60 -13.33
CA ALA A 22 -22.40 18.51 -14.64
C ALA A 22 -20.96 19.04 -14.60
N GLN A 23 -20.05 18.17 -15.06
CA GLN A 23 -18.72 18.43 -15.65
C GLN A 23 -17.50 18.52 -14.69
N PRO A 24 -16.28 18.13 -15.14
CA PRO A 24 -15.88 17.54 -16.43
C PRO A 24 -15.18 16.18 -16.32
N GLU A 25 -15.28 15.36 -17.36
CA GLU A 25 -14.37 14.23 -17.64
C GLU A 25 -12.93 14.76 -17.83
N PRO A 26 -11.93 14.32 -17.04
CA PRO A 26 -10.55 14.46 -17.45
C PRO A 26 -10.26 13.38 -18.51
N THR A 27 -10.50 13.74 -19.76
CA THR A 27 -9.78 13.13 -20.89
C THR A 27 -8.33 13.62 -20.82
N GLY A 28 -7.51 12.92 -20.03
CA GLY A 28 -6.09 13.22 -19.85
C GLY A 28 -5.33 11.95 -19.54
N LYS A 29 -4.41 11.59 -20.42
CA LYS A 29 -3.56 10.41 -20.31
C LYS A 29 -2.75 10.45 -19.00
N ASP A 30 -2.57 9.28 -18.36
CA ASP A 30 -1.59 8.99 -17.28
C ASP A 30 -1.95 9.28 -15.80
N ASP A 31 -3.18 9.00 -15.37
CA ASP A 31 -3.52 8.93 -13.92
C ASP A 31 -2.99 7.68 -13.18
N ARG A 32 -1.98 6.98 -13.72
CA ARG A 32 -1.39 5.78 -13.08
C ARG A 32 0.04 5.97 -12.58
N LEU A 33 0.40 7.19 -12.21
CA LEU A 33 1.65 7.49 -11.48
C LEU A 33 1.42 7.79 -9.99
N VAL A 34 0.31 7.32 -9.42
CA VAL A 34 0.03 7.50 -7.99
C VAL A 34 0.84 6.47 -7.19
N ASN A 35 1.91 6.98 -6.57
CA ASN A 35 2.72 6.37 -5.52
C ASN A 35 3.89 5.44 -5.94
N CYS A 36 4.81 5.95 -6.78
CA CYS A 36 6.18 5.42 -6.89
C CYS A 36 7.08 5.89 -5.71
N THR A 37 6.60 5.85 -4.47
CA THR A 37 7.43 6.18 -3.29
C THR A 37 8.39 5.02 -3.02
N SER A 38 9.57 5.11 -3.65
CA SER A 38 10.74 4.24 -3.52
C SER A 38 10.42 2.74 -3.52
N ARG A 39 10.12 2.21 -4.71
CA ARG A 39 10.24 0.76 -4.92
C ARG A 39 11.74 0.45 -4.97
N ASP A 40 12.29 -0.08 -3.88
CA ASP A 40 13.70 -0.50 -3.79
C ASP A 40 14.11 -1.24 -5.06
N SER A 41 15.30 -0.93 -5.58
CA SER A 41 15.92 -1.75 -6.61
C SER A 41 16.18 -3.16 -6.08
N LEU A 42 16.29 -4.15 -6.97
CA LEU A 42 16.58 -5.54 -6.55
C LEU A 42 17.84 -5.66 -5.67
N PRO A 43 18.97 -4.99 -5.98
CA PRO A 43 20.16 -5.01 -5.11
C PRO A 43 19.91 -4.40 -3.71
N GLU A 44 19.16 -3.29 -3.63
CA GLU A 44 18.82 -2.66 -2.35
C GLU A 44 17.92 -3.57 -1.51
N ARG A 45 16.94 -4.21 -2.16
CA ARG A 45 16.06 -5.19 -1.50
C ARG A 45 16.82 -6.40 -0.98
N ILE A 46 17.79 -6.92 -1.72
CA ILE A 46 18.68 -8.01 -1.27
C ILE A 46 19.46 -7.56 -0.02
N THR A 47 20.09 -6.39 -0.09
CA THR A 47 20.88 -5.84 1.03
C THR A 47 20.03 -5.64 2.29
N ARG A 48 18.79 -5.16 2.12
CA ARG A 48 17.84 -4.97 3.23
C ARG A 48 17.48 -6.32 3.86
N LEU A 49 17.17 -7.32 3.05
CA LEU A 49 16.85 -8.67 3.55
C LEU A 49 18.04 -9.29 4.29
N GLU A 50 19.27 -9.13 3.78
CA GLU A 50 20.49 -9.60 4.45
C GLU A 50 20.68 -8.93 5.82
N LYS A 51 20.40 -7.61 5.93
CA LYS A 51 20.43 -6.91 7.22
C LYS A 51 19.38 -7.42 8.20
N GLU A 52 18.18 -7.75 7.73
CA GLU A 52 17.12 -8.30 8.58
C GLU A 52 17.45 -9.73 9.03
N ILE A 53 17.94 -10.58 8.12
CA ILE A 53 18.41 -11.94 8.45
C ILE A 53 19.55 -11.90 9.48
N ALA A 54 20.48 -10.94 9.36
CA ALA A 54 21.58 -10.78 10.31
C ALA A 54 21.13 -10.44 11.74
N LYS A 55 19.88 -9.99 11.94
CA LYS A 55 19.31 -9.81 13.29
C LYS A 55 19.05 -11.16 13.98
N GLY A 56 18.89 -12.23 13.21
CA GLY A 56 18.76 -13.60 13.69
C GLY A 56 17.58 -13.81 14.64
N GLU A 57 17.70 -14.86 15.46
CA GLU A 57 16.63 -15.28 16.38
C GLU A 57 16.37 -14.28 17.52
N ARG A 58 17.21 -13.24 17.65
CA ARG A 58 16.98 -12.14 18.59
C ARG A 58 15.72 -11.34 18.25
N VAL A 59 15.35 -11.29 16.97
CA VAL A 59 14.24 -10.46 16.48
C VAL A 59 13.18 -11.31 15.77
N TYR A 60 13.57 -12.43 15.19
CA TYR A 60 12.70 -13.27 14.37
C TYR A 60 12.62 -14.70 14.91
N THR A 61 11.52 -15.38 14.64
CA THR A 61 11.45 -16.84 14.81
C THR A 61 12.19 -17.56 13.67
N ALA A 62 12.57 -18.82 13.87
CA ALA A 62 13.18 -19.63 12.82
C ALA A 62 12.34 -19.66 11.53
N ALA A 63 11.01 -19.82 11.66
CA ALA A 63 10.10 -19.82 10.51
C ALA A 63 10.05 -18.47 9.77
N GLU A 64 10.29 -17.36 10.47
CA GLU A 64 10.37 -16.03 9.86
C GLU A 64 11.72 -15.80 9.17
N LEU A 65 12.82 -16.27 9.77
CA LEU A 65 14.13 -16.28 9.12
C LEU A 65 14.10 -17.07 7.82
N ASP A 66 13.51 -18.27 7.82
CA ASP A 66 13.31 -19.09 6.60
C ASP A 66 12.50 -18.35 5.52
N ARG A 67 11.54 -17.52 5.92
CA ARG A 67 10.77 -16.69 4.98
C ARG A 67 11.61 -15.56 4.42
N LEU A 68 12.45 -14.92 5.23
CA LEU A 68 13.35 -13.86 4.81
C LEU A 68 14.43 -14.39 3.86
N GLU A 69 14.99 -15.56 4.16
CA GLU A 69 15.98 -16.24 3.33
C GLU A 69 15.42 -16.59 1.96
N ARG A 70 14.25 -17.23 1.90
CA ARG A 70 13.58 -17.52 0.61
C ARG A 70 13.34 -16.27 -0.21
N LYS A 71 12.84 -15.19 0.40
CA LYS A 71 12.64 -13.90 -0.29
C LYS A 71 13.94 -13.31 -0.83
N ARG A 72 15.05 -13.51 -0.11
CA ARG A 72 16.38 -13.04 -0.51
C ARG A 72 16.89 -13.83 -1.70
N ASP A 73 16.69 -15.15 -1.69
CA ASP A 73 17.11 -16.03 -2.79
C ASP A 73 16.30 -15.77 -4.06
N GLU A 74 14.98 -15.63 -3.95
CA GLU A 74 14.12 -15.22 -5.07
C GLU A 74 14.59 -13.89 -5.69
N ALA A 75 14.96 -12.91 -4.85
CA ALA A 75 15.47 -11.63 -5.33
C ALA A 75 16.82 -11.75 -6.04
N LYS A 76 17.72 -12.60 -5.54
CA LYS A 76 19.02 -12.90 -6.19
C LYS A 76 18.82 -13.60 -7.54
N ASP A 77 17.89 -14.55 -7.62
CA ASP A 77 17.59 -15.25 -8.86
C ASP A 77 16.97 -14.32 -9.90
N MET A 78 16.03 -13.45 -9.50
CA MET A 78 15.49 -12.40 -10.39
C MET A 78 16.61 -11.50 -10.93
N LEU A 79 17.51 -11.04 -10.05
CA LEU A 79 18.63 -10.20 -10.46
C LEU A 79 19.55 -10.94 -11.45
N ARG A 80 19.83 -12.23 -11.21
CA ARG A 80 20.63 -13.07 -12.11
C ARG A 80 19.97 -13.18 -13.49
N VAL A 81 18.67 -13.47 -13.55
CA VAL A 81 17.92 -13.58 -14.82
C VAL A 81 17.96 -12.26 -15.59
N LEU A 82 17.79 -11.13 -14.92
CA LEU A 82 17.87 -9.81 -15.57
C LEU A 82 19.27 -9.50 -16.10
N MET A 83 20.32 -9.84 -15.35
CA MET A 83 21.71 -9.64 -15.76
C MET A 83 22.10 -10.54 -16.94
N LEU A 84 21.59 -11.78 -17.00
CA LEU A 84 21.83 -12.71 -18.09
C LEU A 84 20.97 -12.42 -19.33
N GLY A 85 19.73 -11.98 -19.14
CA GLY A 85 18.77 -11.67 -20.21
C GLY A 85 18.93 -10.28 -20.84
N GLY A 86 19.68 -9.39 -20.19
CA GLY A 86 19.96 -8.02 -20.67
C GLY A 86 21.11 -7.90 -21.68
N LYS A 87 21.86 -8.98 -21.94
CA LYS A 87 22.78 -9.06 -23.09
C LYS A 87 22.02 -9.63 -24.29
N ARG A 88 21.38 -8.77 -25.08
CA ARG A 88 21.01 -9.05 -26.47
C ARG A 88 21.50 -7.93 -27.35
#